data_AF-A0A4U0V1Z1-F1
#
_entry.id   AF-A0A4U0V1Z1-F1
#
_cell.length_a   1.000
_cell.length_b   1.000
_cell.length_c   1.000
_cell.angle_alpha   90.00
_cell.angle_beta   90.00
_cell.angle_gamma   90.00
#
_symmetry.space_group_name_H-M   'P 1'
#
loop_
_entity.id
_entity.type
_entity.pdbx_description
1 polymer ?
#
loop_
_entity_poly.entity_id
_entity_poly.type
_entity_poly.pdbx_seq_one_letter_code
_entity_poly.pdbx_strand_id
1 'polypeptide(L)'
;MSRSRRLHRLASHERSDSSSSTSPEREDADDDNDSFMQQLNDSQSSLGLSISQEVTPDSSTLQAFEERCRVSPVCRLPAELLISIFAKLSSPADLKACMLVSKDWARNSVGLLWHRPQTNNWDALHNVVQSIRKVNAYFVYHDLVKRLNLSTLGSQVSDGTLLPLSGCKRIERLTLTNCNKLTDQSLAPLVDGNRSLLALDVTGLDSLTDRTLKLVANNCLRLQGLNVTNCRKITDESLEAIAKSCRHLKRLKFNGCSQITDRSILEFANNC
;
A
#
# COMPACT_ATOMS: atom_id res chain seq x y z
N MET A 1 -33.99 -62.82 -4.32
CA MET A 1 -32.66 -62.32 -4.75
C MET A 1 -32.85 -61.25 -5.81
N SER A 2 -32.57 -59.97 -5.51
CA SER A 2 -32.39 -58.83 -6.47
C SER A 2 -32.25 -57.55 -5.62
N ARG A 3 -31.09 -56.85 -5.54
CA ARG A 3 -30.59 -55.77 -6.43
C ARG A 3 -31.68 -54.73 -6.82
N SER A 4 -31.45 -53.42 -6.95
CA SER A 4 -30.53 -52.39 -6.43
C SER A 4 -30.98 -51.08 -7.11
N ARG A 5 -30.92 -49.94 -6.39
CA ARG A 5 -30.84 -48.53 -6.85
C ARG A 5 -31.99 -47.92 -7.68
N ARG A 6 -32.67 -46.93 -7.07
CA ARG A 6 -33.31 -45.81 -7.77
C ARG A 6 -32.28 -44.73 -8.09
N LEU A 7 -32.22 -44.32 -9.36
CA LEU A 7 -31.63 -43.06 -9.82
C LEU A 7 -32.76 -42.03 -9.90
N HIS A 8 -32.65 -40.90 -9.19
CA HIS A 8 -33.54 -39.75 -9.36
C HIS A 8 -32.85 -38.71 -10.25
N ARG A 9 -33.60 -38.23 -11.24
CA ARG A 9 -33.21 -37.28 -12.28
C ARG A 9 -33.13 -35.84 -11.72
N LEU A 10 -32.17 -35.10 -12.26
CA LEU A 10 -31.81 -33.71 -12.00
C LEU A 10 -32.93 -32.70 -12.35
N ALA A 11 -33.04 -31.64 -11.57
CA ALA A 11 -33.71 -30.39 -11.93
C ALA A 11 -32.72 -29.22 -11.76
N SER A 12 -32.73 -28.34 -12.75
CA SER A 12 -31.86 -27.20 -13.00
C SER A 12 -32.05 -26.06 -12.00
N HIS A 13 -30.93 -25.54 -11.46
CA HIS A 13 -30.87 -24.27 -10.74
C HIS A 13 -30.47 -23.12 -11.68
N GLU A 14 -31.37 -22.16 -11.85
CA GLU A 14 -31.03 -20.80 -12.26
C GLU A 14 -30.28 -20.11 -11.13
N ARG A 15 -29.15 -19.45 -11.46
CA ARG A 15 -28.34 -18.67 -10.53
C ARG A 15 -28.71 -17.21 -10.67
N SER A 16 -29.12 -16.61 -9.57
CA SER A 16 -29.24 -15.16 -9.38
C SER A 16 -27.88 -14.53 -9.15
N ASP A 17 -27.66 -13.40 -9.80
CA ASP A 17 -26.47 -12.56 -9.78
C ASP A 17 -26.13 -12.02 -8.38
N SER A 18 -24.85 -12.13 -8.01
CA SER A 18 -24.22 -11.26 -7.02
C SER A 18 -22.87 -10.79 -7.55
N SER A 19 -22.80 -9.49 -7.81
CA SER A 19 -21.64 -8.76 -8.33
C SER A 19 -20.42 -8.85 -7.41
N SER A 20 -19.37 -9.56 -7.84
CA SER A 20 -18.06 -9.59 -7.20
C SER A 20 -17.13 -8.57 -7.84
N SER A 21 -16.82 -7.47 -7.13
CA SER A 21 -15.76 -6.53 -7.53
C SER A 21 -14.40 -7.03 -7.05
N THR A 22 -13.59 -7.56 -7.96
CA THR A 22 -12.25 -8.08 -7.68
C THR A 22 -11.16 -7.08 -8.08
N SER A 23 -10.46 -6.53 -7.10
CA SER A 23 -9.13 -5.94 -7.28
C SER A 23 -8.09 -7.07 -7.34
N PRO A 24 -7.12 -7.09 -8.27
CA PRO A 24 -6.24 -8.24 -8.44
C PRO A 24 -5.09 -8.23 -7.41
N GLU A 25 -4.91 -9.38 -6.76
CA GLU A 25 -3.71 -9.72 -5.98
C GLU A 25 -2.55 -9.98 -6.96
N ARG A 26 -1.35 -9.47 -6.64
CA ARG A 26 -0.13 -9.84 -7.36
C ARG A 26 0.29 -11.21 -6.85
N GLU A 27 0.11 -12.26 -7.66
CA GLU A 27 0.78 -13.55 -7.49
C GLU A 27 2.26 -13.38 -7.88
N ASP A 28 3.03 -12.73 -7.03
CA ASP A 28 4.49 -12.86 -7.04
C ASP A 28 4.83 -13.83 -5.90
N ALA A 29 5.27 -15.03 -6.27
CA ALA A 29 5.82 -16.01 -5.37
C ALA A 29 7.13 -15.48 -4.76
N ASP A 30 7.01 -14.73 -3.66
CA ASP A 30 8.04 -14.56 -2.63
C ASP A 30 7.40 -13.80 -1.44
N ASP A 31 7.35 -14.48 -0.28
CA ASP A 31 6.98 -14.00 1.06
C ASP A 31 5.48 -14.06 1.46
N ASP A 32 4.88 -15.25 1.32
CA ASP A 32 3.58 -15.67 1.88
C ASP A 32 3.55 -15.84 3.41
N ASN A 33 4.33 -15.07 4.18
CA ASN A 33 4.30 -15.13 5.65
C ASN A 33 3.48 -14.03 6.32
N ASP A 34 2.85 -13.13 5.55
CA ASP A 34 2.14 -11.97 6.11
C ASP A 34 0.62 -12.05 5.92
N SER A 35 0.02 -13.15 6.42
CA SER A 35 -1.44 -13.31 6.58
C SER A 35 -2.08 -12.11 7.31
N PHE A 36 -1.30 -11.38 8.11
CA PHE A 36 -1.70 -10.14 8.78
C PHE A 36 -2.12 -9.02 7.81
N MET A 37 -1.64 -9.05 6.56
CA MET A 37 -1.83 -8.01 5.56
C MET A 37 -2.72 -8.41 4.37
N GLN A 38 -3.00 -9.71 4.21
CA GLN A 38 -3.60 -10.30 3.00
C GLN A 38 -5.13 -10.16 2.88
N GLN A 39 -5.89 -9.88 3.95
CA GLN A 39 -7.35 -9.79 3.81
C GLN A 39 -7.83 -8.49 3.14
N LEU A 40 -8.69 -8.66 2.11
CA LEU A 40 -9.42 -7.61 1.40
C LEU A 40 -10.24 -6.77 2.40
N ASN A 41 -9.92 -5.48 2.50
CA ASN A 41 -10.80 -4.48 3.09
C ASN A 41 -10.97 -3.33 2.09
N ASP A 42 -12.12 -3.37 1.42
CA ASP A 42 -13.01 -2.43 0.72
C ASP A 42 -12.68 -0.92 0.64
N SER A 43 -11.41 -0.55 0.56
CA SER A 43 -11.07 0.83 0.18
C SER A 43 -11.05 0.94 -1.35
N GLN A 44 -12.24 1.18 -1.93
CA GLN A 44 -12.38 1.81 -3.24
C GLN A 44 -11.74 3.21 -3.16
N SER A 45 -10.42 3.28 -3.32
CA SER A 45 -9.71 4.55 -3.40
C SER A 45 -10.01 5.19 -4.74
N SER A 46 -10.82 6.25 -4.72
CA SER A 46 -11.09 7.11 -5.86
C SER A 46 -9.79 7.75 -6.35
N LEU A 47 -9.43 7.44 -7.60
CA LEU A 47 -8.30 8.03 -8.34
C LEU A 47 -8.67 9.42 -8.89
N GLY A 48 -9.37 10.24 -8.10
CA GLY A 48 -9.81 11.56 -8.52
C GLY A 48 -8.68 12.59 -8.35
N LEU A 49 -8.08 13.01 -9.46
CA LEU A 49 -7.35 14.29 -9.53
C LEU A 49 -8.37 15.38 -9.87
N SER A 50 -8.48 16.40 -9.03
CA SER A 50 -9.27 17.60 -9.31
C SER A 50 -8.61 18.39 -10.44
N ILE A 51 -9.19 18.33 -11.64
CA ILE A 51 -8.85 19.22 -12.75
C ILE A 51 -9.88 20.34 -12.77
N SER A 52 -9.45 21.54 -12.43
CA SER A 52 -10.20 22.76 -12.77
C SER A 52 -9.27 23.75 -13.43
N GLN A 53 -9.40 23.85 -14.75
CA GLN A 53 -9.43 25.10 -15.53
C GLN A 53 -9.81 24.75 -16.98
N GLU A 54 -11.06 25.01 -17.34
CA GLU A 54 -11.53 24.96 -18.73
C GLU A 54 -10.86 26.09 -19.52
N VAL A 55 -9.90 25.73 -20.36
CA VAL A 55 -9.40 26.58 -21.44
C VAL A 55 -10.06 26.07 -22.71
N THR A 56 -10.88 26.89 -23.36
CA THR A 56 -11.45 26.58 -24.68
C THR A 56 -10.30 26.34 -25.67
N PRO A 57 -10.13 25.13 -26.22
CA PRO A 57 -9.01 24.83 -27.09
C PRO A 57 -9.14 25.57 -28.43
N ASP A 58 -8.03 26.10 -28.94
CA ASP A 58 -7.89 26.64 -30.30
C ASP A 58 -8.27 25.57 -31.35
N SER A 59 -8.92 25.97 -32.44
CA SER A 59 -9.23 25.12 -33.61
C SER A 59 -8.06 24.27 -34.10
N SER A 60 -6.81 24.78 -34.02
CA SER A 60 -5.60 24.04 -34.39
C SER A 60 -5.31 22.87 -33.44
N THR A 61 -5.55 23.06 -32.13
CA THR A 61 -5.37 22.03 -31.10
C THR A 61 -6.44 20.94 -31.17
N LEU A 62 -7.67 21.31 -31.50
CA LEU A 62 -8.76 20.36 -31.76
C LEU A 62 -8.46 19.47 -32.98
N GLN A 63 -7.98 20.07 -34.07
CA GLN A 63 -7.64 19.32 -35.29
C GLN A 63 -6.48 18.34 -35.06
N ALA A 64 -5.43 18.75 -34.35
CA ALA A 64 -4.33 17.88 -33.97
C ALA A 64 -4.76 16.74 -33.02
N PHE A 65 -5.71 17.01 -32.12
CA PHE A 65 -6.29 15.99 -31.24
C PHE A 65 -7.12 14.97 -32.03
N GLU A 66 -7.97 15.42 -32.95
CA GLU A 66 -8.76 14.54 -33.80
C GLU A 66 -7.88 13.65 -34.68
N GLU A 67 -6.83 14.22 -35.26
CA GLU A 67 -5.89 13.48 -36.10
C GLU A 67 -5.13 12.41 -35.31
N ARG A 68 -4.69 12.73 -34.08
CA ARG A 68 -4.11 11.74 -33.16
C ARG A 68 -5.11 10.65 -32.79
N CYS A 69 -6.37 11.01 -32.57
CA CYS A 69 -7.45 10.06 -32.27
C CYS A 69 -7.83 9.17 -33.46
N ARG A 70 -7.56 9.59 -34.70
CA ARG A 70 -7.74 8.75 -35.90
C ARG A 70 -6.72 7.62 -35.96
N VAL A 71 -5.50 7.85 -35.48
CA VAL A 71 -4.43 6.85 -35.46
C VAL A 71 -4.60 5.87 -34.29
N SER A 72 -5.03 6.35 -33.12
CA SER A 72 -5.33 5.48 -31.98
C SER A 72 -6.56 6.00 -31.22
N PRO A 73 -7.66 5.20 -31.14
CA PRO A 73 -8.85 5.62 -30.43
C PRO A 73 -8.65 5.70 -28.91
N VAL A 74 -7.55 5.12 -28.40
CA VAL A 74 -7.19 5.14 -26.97
C VAL A 74 -7.07 6.57 -26.43
N CYS A 75 -6.70 7.53 -27.27
CA CYS A 75 -6.57 8.94 -26.88
C CYS A 75 -7.91 9.60 -26.52
N ARG A 76 -9.04 8.94 -26.80
CA ARG A 76 -10.39 9.39 -26.41
C ARG A 76 -10.82 8.88 -25.04
N LEU A 77 -10.08 7.95 -24.44
CA LEU A 77 -10.44 7.41 -23.14
C LEU A 77 -10.15 8.45 -22.04
N PRO A 78 -11.09 8.69 -21.12
CA PRO A 78 -10.80 9.38 -19.87
C PRO A 78 -9.67 8.69 -19.10
N ALA A 79 -8.94 9.48 -18.31
CA ALA A 79 -7.81 9.01 -17.50
C ALA A 79 -8.20 7.82 -16.61
N GLU A 80 -9.39 7.85 -16.02
CA GLU A 80 -9.91 6.83 -15.11
C GLU A 80 -10.07 5.48 -15.81
N LEU A 81 -10.56 5.47 -17.06
CA LEU A 81 -10.69 4.26 -17.84
C LEU A 81 -9.33 3.73 -18.25
N LEU A 82 -8.40 4.61 -18.64
CA LEU A 82 -7.05 4.21 -19.01
C LEU A 82 -6.29 3.62 -17.81
N ILE A 83 -6.36 4.26 -16.64
CA ILE A 83 -5.79 3.72 -15.39
C ILE A 83 -6.44 2.39 -15.04
N SER A 84 -7.77 2.26 -15.20
CA SER A 84 -8.49 1.01 -14.92
C SER A 84 -8.05 -0.14 -15.85
N ILE A 85 -7.76 0.17 -17.12
CA ILE A 85 -7.20 -0.80 -18.07
C ILE A 85 -5.78 -1.19 -17.64
N PHE A 86 -4.90 -0.21 -17.38
CA PHE A 86 -3.54 -0.48 -16.94
C PHE A 86 -3.48 -1.22 -15.60
N ALA A 87 -4.44 -1.01 -14.70
CA ALA A 87 -4.53 -1.71 -13.43
C ALA A 87 -4.84 -3.21 -13.58
N LYS A 88 -5.22 -3.67 -14.78
CA LYS A 88 -5.32 -5.10 -15.10
C LYS A 88 -3.98 -5.73 -15.48
N LEU A 89 -2.94 -4.92 -15.68
CA LEU A 89 -1.58 -5.41 -15.93
C LEU A 89 -0.90 -5.75 -14.60
N SER A 90 -0.61 -7.03 -14.40
CA SER A 90 0.04 -7.52 -13.18
C SER A 90 1.57 -7.35 -13.23
N SER A 91 2.16 -7.35 -14.42
CA SER A 91 3.61 -7.28 -14.63
C SER A 91 4.13 -5.83 -14.56
N PRO A 92 5.12 -5.54 -13.69
CA PRO A 92 5.81 -4.25 -13.68
C PRO A 92 6.51 -3.92 -15.01
N ALA A 93 6.94 -4.95 -15.75
CA ALA A 93 7.55 -4.77 -17.07
C ALA A 93 6.53 -4.25 -18.10
N ASP A 94 5.29 -4.74 -18.04
CA ASP A 94 4.21 -4.30 -18.94
C ASP A 94 3.79 -2.87 -18.61
N LEU A 95 3.65 -2.54 -17.32
CA LEU A 95 3.38 -1.17 -16.88
C LEU A 95 4.50 -0.21 -17.33
N LYS A 96 5.76 -0.63 -17.24
CA LYS A 96 6.90 0.13 -17.77
C LYS A 96 6.80 0.29 -19.29
N ALA A 97 6.43 -0.76 -20.03
CA ALA A 97 6.21 -0.65 -21.47
C ALA A 97 5.11 0.37 -21.81
N CYS A 98 3.99 0.37 -21.05
CA CYS A 98 2.95 1.38 -21.18
C CYS A 98 3.48 2.79 -20.96
N MET A 99 4.32 3.00 -19.95
CA MET A 99 4.95 4.31 -19.70
C MET A 99 5.80 4.82 -20.88
N LEU A 100 6.36 3.92 -21.69
CA LEU A 100 7.22 4.29 -22.82
C LEU A 100 6.45 4.65 -24.09
N VAL A 101 5.13 4.42 -24.13
CA VAL A 101 4.31 4.70 -25.32
C VAL A 101 4.09 6.20 -25.52
N SER A 102 3.73 6.94 -24.47
CA SER A 102 3.49 8.38 -24.55
C SER A 102 3.55 9.04 -23.17
N LYS A 103 3.68 10.38 -23.14
CA LYS A 103 3.62 11.17 -21.89
C LYS A 103 2.29 10.96 -21.14
N ASP A 104 1.20 10.78 -21.88
CA ASP A 104 -0.13 10.60 -21.30
C ASP A 104 -0.27 9.22 -20.66
N TRP A 105 0.16 8.17 -21.36
CA TRP A 105 0.22 6.82 -20.81
C TRP A 105 1.13 6.75 -19.59
N ALA A 106 2.27 7.44 -19.62
CA ALA A 106 3.19 7.52 -18.49
C ALA A 106 2.52 8.12 -17.25
N ARG A 107 1.77 9.22 -17.38
CA ARG A 107 1.03 9.84 -16.27
C ARG A 107 -0.05 8.92 -15.70
N ASN A 108 -0.72 8.15 -16.55
CA ASN A 108 -1.79 7.24 -16.16
C ASN A 108 -1.31 5.87 -15.66
N SER A 109 -0.04 5.50 -15.85
CA SER A 109 0.52 4.21 -15.41
C SER A 109 1.53 4.33 -14.27
N VAL A 110 2.24 5.46 -14.13
CA VAL A 110 3.30 5.62 -13.13
C VAL A 110 2.81 5.36 -11.71
N GLY A 111 1.59 5.79 -11.38
CA GLY A 111 0.99 5.59 -10.07
C GLY A 111 0.79 4.10 -9.74
N LEU A 112 0.48 3.27 -10.73
CA LEU A 112 0.30 1.82 -10.56
C LEU A 112 1.64 1.12 -10.31
N LEU A 113 2.69 1.55 -11.03
CA LEU A 113 4.04 1.02 -10.87
C LEU A 113 4.62 1.39 -9.49
N TRP A 114 4.45 2.65 -9.08
CA TRP A 114 4.99 3.19 -7.83
C TRP A 114 4.10 2.99 -6.60
N HIS A 115 2.86 2.51 -6.76
CA HIS A 115 1.97 2.19 -5.64
C HIS A 115 2.63 1.20 -4.65
N ARG A 116 3.31 0.19 -5.20
CA ARG A 116 4.13 -0.81 -4.48
C ARG A 116 5.46 -0.95 -5.22
N PRO A 117 6.45 -0.08 -4.95
CA PRO A 117 7.75 -0.17 -5.59
C PRO A 117 8.43 -1.49 -5.22
N GLN A 118 9.21 -2.05 -6.14
CA GLN A 118 9.96 -3.28 -5.87
C GLN A 118 11.17 -2.96 -5.00
N THR A 119 11.22 -3.60 -3.84
CA THR A 119 12.28 -3.45 -2.83
C THR A 119 12.77 -4.83 -2.34
N ASN A 120 12.67 -5.82 -3.22
CA ASN A 120 12.99 -7.23 -2.96
C ASN A 120 14.50 -7.49 -2.77
N ASN A 121 15.36 -6.65 -3.33
CA ASN A 121 16.81 -6.69 -3.15
C ASN A 121 17.40 -5.29 -2.97
N TRP A 122 18.67 -5.23 -2.59
CA TRP A 122 19.34 -3.98 -2.23
C TRP A 122 19.44 -3.01 -3.40
N ASP A 123 19.74 -3.50 -4.61
CA ASP A 123 19.84 -2.66 -5.81
C ASP A 123 18.50 -2.04 -6.18
N ALA A 124 17.41 -2.80 -6.08
CA ALA A 124 16.06 -2.31 -6.30
C ALA A 124 15.71 -1.20 -5.30
N LEU A 125 15.98 -1.40 -4.00
CA LEU A 125 15.78 -0.36 -2.99
C LEU A 125 16.64 0.88 -3.27
N HIS A 126 17.91 0.70 -3.65
CA HIS A 126 18.79 1.80 -3.99
C HIS A 126 18.22 2.62 -5.16
N ASN A 127 17.74 1.96 -6.22
CA ASN A 127 17.12 2.63 -7.36
C ASN A 127 15.86 3.43 -6.98
N VAL A 128 15.04 2.88 -6.08
CA VAL A 128 13.85 3.56 -5.53
C VAL A 128 14.26 4.82 -4.78
N VAL A 129 15.22 4.71 -3.86
CA VAL A 129 15.74 5.83 -3.07
C VAL A 129 16.35 6.91 -3.96
N GLN A 130 17.16 6.53 -4.96
CA GLN A 130 17.77 7.47 -5.90
C GLN A 130 16.71 8.23 -6.72
N SER A 131 15.66 7.52 -7.16
CA SER A 131 14.57 8.12 -7.93
C SER A 131 13.77 9.12 -7.07
N ILE A 132 13.51 8.80 -5.80
CA ILE A 132 12.82 9.70 -4.86
C ILE A 132 13.65 10.96 -4.57
N ARG A 133 14.97 10.84 -4.46
CA ARG A 133 15.88 11.96 -4.14
C ARG A 133 16.16 12.89 -5.31
N LYS A 134 15.73 12.54 -6.53
CA LYS A 134 16.07 13.30 -7.74
C LYS A 134 15.39 14.67 -7.73
N VAL A 135 16.21 15.74 -7.67
CA VAL A 135 15.77 17.15 -7.51
C VAL A 135 14.87 17.64 -8.66
N ASN A 136 15.02 17.10 -9.85
CA ASN A 136 14.21 17.43 -11.04
C ASN A 136 13.57 16.17 -11.63
N ALA A 137 12.88 15.41 -10.80
CA ALA A 137 12.12 14.24 -11.24
C ALA A 137 10.92 14.67 -12.10
N TYR A 138 10.64 13.91 -13.16
CA TYR A 138 9.44 14.15 -13.99
C TYR A 138 8.14 13.88 -13.21
N PHE A 139 8.19 12.96 -12.24
CA PHE A 139 7.09 12.62 -11.35
C PHE A 139 7.51 12.83 -9.89
N VAL A 140 6.54 13.18 -9.04
CA VAL A 140 6.71 13.29 -7.59
C VAL A 140 6.63 11.89 -6.97
N TYR A 141 7.71 11.10 -7.12
CA TYR A 141 7.67 9.66 -6.81
C TYR A 141 7.30 9.34 -5.35
N HIS A 142 7.73 10.16 -4.38
CA HIS A 142 7.41 9.92 -2.96
C HIS A 142 5.91 9.98 -2.65
N ASP A 143 5.13 10.77 -3.40
CA ASP A 143 3.68 10.85 -3.26
C ASP A 143 2.92 9.65 -3.87
N LEU A 144 3.62 8.86 -4.69
CA LEU A 144 3.05 7.68 -5.34
C LEU A 144 3.22 6.41 -4.50
N VAL A 145 4.16 6.40 -3.55
CA VAL A 145 4.44 5.25 -2.69
C VAL A 145 3.33 5.09 -1.66
N LYS A 146 2.59 3.97 -1.76
CA LYS A 146 1.52 3.63 -0.83
C LYS A 146 1.76 2.35 -0.04
N ARG A 147 2.51 1.40 -0.60
CA ARG A 147 2.86 0.13 0.05
C ARG A 147 4.38 -0.05 0.00
N LEU A 148 5.03 0.08 1.15
CA LEU A 148 6.47 -0.09 1.27
C LEU A 148 6.75 -1.33 2.12
N ASN A 149 7.43 -2.33 1.53
CA ASN A 149 7.82 -3.54 2.23
C ASN A 149 9.32 -3.76 2.10
N LEU A 150 10.05 -3.76 3.22
CA LEU A 150 11.49 -4.00 3.27
C LEU A 150 11.86 -5.31 4.00
N SER A 151 10.90 -6.23 4.20
CA SER A 151 11.09 -7.50 4.94
C SER A 151 12.24 -8.34 4.39
N THR A 152 12.39 -8.40 3.06
CA THR A 152 13.41 -9.22 2.39
C THR A 152 14.84 -8.73 2.64
N LEU A 153 15.00 -7.49 3.07
CA LEU A 153 16.31 -6.87 3.31
C LEU A 153 16.72 -6.96 4.78
N GLY A 154 15.75 -7.06 5.70
CA GLY A 154 15.98 -7.25 7.14
C GLY A 154 17.13 -6.38 7.66
N SER A 155 18.19 -7.03 8.16
CA SER A 155 19.36 -6.41 8.79
C SER A 155 20.26 -5.58 7.85
N GLN A 156 20.01 -5.58 6.54
CA GLN A 156 20.72 -4.73 5.58
C GLN A 156 20.23 -3.28 5.66
N VAL A 157 18.97 -3.07 6.03
CA VAL A 157 18.36 -1.73 6.12
C VAL A 157 18.82 -1.04 7.40
N SER A 158 19.17 0.24 7.30
CA SER A 158 19.54 1.10 8.43
C SER A 158 18.82 2.44 8.36
N ASP A 159 18.95 3.25 9.41
CA ASP A 159 18.32 4.58 9.44
C ASP A 159 18.70 5.45 8.22
N GLY A 160 19.95 5.36 7.76
CA GLY A 160 20.41 6.09 6.57
C GLY A 160 19.69 5.68 5.28
N THR A 161 19.21 4.43 5.20
CA THR A 161 18.43 3.92 4.08
C THR A 161 17.00 4.46 4.08
N LEU A 162 16.40 4.62 5.27
CA LEU A 162 14.99 4.99 5.43
C LEU A 162 14.79 6.51 5.46
N LEU A 163 15.78 7.29 5.92
CA LEU A 163 15.70 8.76 5.99
C LEU A 163 15.26 9.45 4.66
N PRO A 164 15.79 9.07 3.48
CA PRO A 164 15.32 9.63 2.21
C PRO A 164 13.85 9.37 1.89
N LEU A 165 13.26 8.33 2.49
CA LEU A 165 11.86 7.96 2.29
C LEU A 165 10.91 8.76 3.19
N SER A 166 11.42 9.58 4.12
CA SER A 166 10.61 10.39 5.04
C SER A 166 9.60 11.31 4.34
N GLY A 167 9.84 11.69 3.08
CA GLY A 167 8.90 12.44 2.23
C GLY A 167 7.67 11.65 1.77
N CYS A 168 7.65 10.32 1.92
CA CYS A 168 6.53 9.48 1.52
C CYS A 168 5.38 9.61 2.55
N LYS A 169 4.51 10.62 2.39
CA LYS A 169 3.42 10.94 3.34
C LYS A 169 2.05 10.33 3.01
N ARG A 170 2.02 9.42 2.02
CA ARG A 170 0.80 8.75 1.54
C ARG A 170 0.87 7.24 1.68
N ILE A 171 1.72 6.75 2.59
CA ILE A 171 1.86 5.33 2.86
C ILE A 171 0.57 4.83 3.53
N GLU A 172 0.02 3.75 2.96
CA GLU A 172 -1.12 3.01 3.47
C GLU A 172 -0.67 1.73 4.20
N ARG A 173 0.43 1.10 3.76
CA ARG A 173 0.99 -0.11 4.38
C ARG A 173 2.51 -0.02 4.45
N LEU A 174 3.07 -0.21 5.64
CA LEU A 174 4.51 -0.20 5.91
C LEU A 174 4.93 -1.48 6.61
N THR A 175 5.84 -2.23 6.02
CA THR A 175 6.39 -3.48 6.56
C THR A 175 7.91 -3.39 6.66
N LEU A 176 8.44 -3.49 7.88
CA LEU A 176 9.86 -3.33 8.24
C LEU A 176 10.36 -4.50 9.11
N THR A 177 9.90 -5.72 8.82
CA THR A 177 10.19 -6.93 9.59
C THR A 177 11.69 -7.22 9.67
N ASN A 178 12.19 -7.45 10.88
CA ASN A 178 13.58 -7.79 11.20
C ASN A 178 14.62 -6.74 10.72
N CYS A 179 14.22 -5.50 10.48
CA CYS A 179 15.13 -4.39 10.17
C CYS A 179 15.82 -3.83 11.43
N ASN A 180 16.52 -4.67 12.19
CA ASN A 180 17.00 -4.40 13.56
C ASN A 180 17.98 -3.22 13.75
N LYS A 181 18.51 -2.64 12.67
CA LYS A 181 19.31 -1.40 12.69
C LYS A 181 18.48 -0.12 12.55
N LEU A 182 17.16 -0.23 12.47
CA LEU A 182 16.24 0.90 12.46
C LEU A 182 15.93 1.36 13.88
N THR A 183 15.85 2.68 14.05
CA THR A 183 15.49 3.34 15.30
C THR A 183 14.38 4.37 15.07
N ASP A 184 13.93 5.01 16.15
CA ASP A 184 13.03 6.17 16.05
C ASP A 184 13.59 7.28 15.15
N GLN A 185 14.91 7.39 14.97
CA GLN A 185 15.54 8.46 14.21
C GLN A 185 15.07 8.52 12.76
N SER A 186 14.88 7.37 12.12
CA SER A 186 14.42 7.31 10.72
C SER A 186 12.93 7.01 10.60
N LEU A 187 12.36 6.22 11.53
CA LEU A 187 10.97 5.81 11.44
C LEU A 187 10.00 6.91 11.90
N ALA A 188 10.35 7.70 12.94
CA ALA A 188 9.50 8.79 13.40
C ALA A 188 9.24 9.83 12.29
N PRO A 189 10.25 10.36 11.57
CA PRO A 189 10.00 11.25 10.44
C PRO A 189 9.26 10.59 9.29
N LEU A 190 9.36 9.27 9.12
CA LEU A 190 8.59 8.57 8.10
C LEU A 190 7.11 8.54 8.46
N VAL A 191 6.74 8.10 9.67
CA VAL A 191 5.32 7.98 10.07
C VAL A 191 4.66 9.31 10.44
N ASP A 192 5.44 10.33 10.79
CA ASP A 192 4.90 11.65 11.08
C ASP A 192 4.16 12.23 9.85
N GLY A 193 2.93 12.71 10.04
CA GLY A 193 2.08 13.19 8.96
C GLY A 193 1.51 12.13 7.99
N ASN A 194 1.78 10.83 8.18
CA ASN A 194 1.20 9.75 7.34
C ASN A 194 -0.27 9.44 7.71
N ARG A 195 -1.18 10.36 7.39
CA ARG A 195 -2.62 10.24 7.73
C ARG A 195 -3.36 9.10 6.99
N SER A 196 -2.71 8.51 6.00
CA SER A 196 -3.28 7.41 5.19
C SER A 196 -2.88 6.02 5.70
N LEU A 197 -2.05 5.93 6.74
CA LEU A 197 -1.53 4.64 7.21
C LEU A 197 -2.66 3.75 7.75
N LEU A 198 -2.79 2.56 7.16
CA LEU A 198 -3.77 1.54 7.50
C LEU A 198 -3.14 0.34 8.18
N ALA A 199 -1.87 0.03 7.86
CA ALA A 199 -1.18 -1.06 8.54
C ALA A 199 0.32 -0.77 8.72
N LEU A 200 0.81 -1.10 9.90
CA LEU A 200 2.20 -0.97 10.30
C LEU A 200 2.70 -2.30 10.87
N ASP A 201 3.73 -2.87 10.24
CA ASP A 201 4.49 -4.00 10.77
C ASP A 201 5.94 -3.57 11.01
N VAL A 202 6.33 -3.58 12.28
CA VAL A 202 7.67 -3.26 12.78
C VAL A 202 8.25 -4.42 13.57
N THR A 203 7.86 -5.66 13.23
CA THR A 203 8.31 -6.87 13.92
C THR A 203 9.83 -6.92 14.04
N GLY A 204 10.35 -7.19 15.24
CA GLY A 204 11.78 -7.36 15.48
C GLY A 204 12.61 -6.07 15.43
N LEU A 205 11.98 -4.89 15.54
CA LEU A 205 12.69 -3.61 15.68
C LEU A 205 13.05 -3.34 17.16
N ASP A 206 14.08 -4.04 17.65
CA ASP A 206 14.53 -4.00 19.05
C ASP A 206 14.91 -2.61 19.59
N SER A 207 15.30 -1.69 18.71
CA SER A 207 15.71 -0.34 19.08
C SER A 207 14.58 0.70 19.01
N LEU A 208 13.40 0.31 18.53
CA LEU A 208 12.25 1.20 18.41
C LEU A 208 11.58 1.42 19.77
N THR A 209 11.30 2.67 20.12
CA THR A 209 10.68 3.03 21.40
C THR A 209 9.25 3.56 21.22
N ASP A 210 8.59 3.83 22.34
CA ASP A 210 7.26 4.44 22.40
C ASP A 210 7.15 5.77 21.63
N ARG A 211 8.28 6.45 21.37
CA ARG A 211 8.30 7.73 20.64
C ARG A 211 7.63 7.61 19.27
N THR A 212 8.02 6.63 18.46
CA THR A 212 7.43 6.43 17.13
C THR A 212 5.96 6.04 17.22
N LEU A 213 5.59 5.13 18.12
CA LEU A 213 4.19 4.70 18.24
C LEU A 213 3.27 5.81 18.77
N LYS A 214 3.76 6.72 19.62
CA LYS A 214 3.01 7.93 20.01
C LYS A 214 2.76 8.84 18.80
N LEU A 215 3.69 8.95 17.85
CA LEU A 215 3.45 9.68 16.58
C LEU A 215 2.44 8.96 15.68
N VAL A 216 2.47 7.63 15.64
CA VAL A 216 1.46 6.83 14.94
C VAL A 216 0.07 7.10 15.54
N ALA A 217 -0.06 7.07 16.87
CA ALA A 217 -1.32 7.38 17.55
C ALA A 217 -1.84 8.79 17.22
N ASN A 218 -0.97 9.78 17.11
CA ASN A 218 -1.36 11.17 16.84
C ASN A 218 -1.71 11.44 15.37
N ASN A 219 -1.09 10.73 14.42
CA ASN A 219 -1.21 11.04 12.99
C ASN A 219 -2.02 10.00 12.20
N CYS A 220 -1.98 8.73 12.59
CA CYS A 220 -2.46 7.59 11.82
C CYS A 220 -3.82 7.09 12.36
N LEU A 221 -4.82 7.97 12.43
CA LEU A 221 -6.12 7.68 13.04
C LEU A 221 -6.93 6.59 12.30
N ARG A 222 -6.54 6.26 11.06
CA ARG A 222 -7.16 5.23 10.22
C ARG A 222 -6.47 3.86 10.33
N LEU A 223 -5.54 3.69 11.26
CA LEU A 223 -4.79 2.44 11.44
C LEU A 223 -5.75 1.28 11.74
N GLN A 224 -5.58 0.19 11.01
CA GLN A 224 -6.38 -1.04 11.10
C GLN A 224 -5.54 -2.25 11.52
N GLY A 225 -4.23 -2.22 11.26
CA GLY A 225 -3.29 -3.27 11.64
C GLY A 225 -2.05 -2.71 12.30
N LEU A 226 -1.73 -3.18 13.50
CA LEU A 226 -0.45 -2.94 14.16
C LEU A 226 0.23 -4.25 14.55
N ASN A 227 1.46 -4.47 14.09
CA ASN A 227 2.31 -5.56 14.53
C ASN A 227 3.63 -5.03 15.08
N VAL A 228 3.82 -5.21 16.38
CA VAL A 228 5.02 -4.83 17.15
C VAL A 228 5.68 -6.06 17.79
N THR A 229 5.44 -7.25 17.24
CA THR A 229 5.99 -8.51 17.75
C THR A 229 7.52 -8.41 17.93
N ASN A 230 8.04 -8.90 19.05
CA ASN A 230 9.45 -8.84 19.43
C ASN A 230 10.06 -7.43 19.53
N CYS A 231 9.26 -6.36 19.67
CA CYS A 231 9.78 -5.02 19.93
C CYS A 231 9.99 -4.78 21.42
N ARG A 232 11.18 -5.12 21.93
CA ARG A 232 11.48 -5.15 23.38
C ARG A 232 11.38 -3.81 24.11
N LYS A 233 11.48 -2.67 23.40
CA LYS A 233 11.46 -1.31 23.98
C LYS A 233 10.10 -0.61 23.89
N ILE A 234 9.07 -1.30 23.38
CA ILE A 234 7.69 -0.81 23.38
C ILE A 234 7.04 -1.20 24.70
N THR A 235 6.33 -0.24 25.32
CA THR A 235 5.66 -0.41 26.61
C THR A 235 4.15 -0.23 26.49
N ASP A 236 3.44 -0.45 27.59
CA ASP A 236 2.01 -0.15 27.67
C ASP A 236 1.69 1.29 27.24
N GLU A 237 2.54 2.28 27.58
CA GLU A 237 2.23 3.71 27.33
C GLU A 237 1.88 4.03 25.88
N SER A 238 2.64 3.48 24.92
CA SER A 238 2.37 3.75 23.51
C SER A 238 1.19 2.96 22.99
N LEU A 239 0.97 1.74 23.50
CA LEU A 239 -0.20 0.94 23.17
C LEU A 239 -1.50 1.56 23.68
N GLU A 240 -1.50 2.18 24.86
CA GLU A 240 -2.66 2.95 25.33
C GLU A 240 -2.96 4.14 24.42
N ALA A 241 -1.92 4.85 23.98
CA ALA A 241 -2.08 5.97 23.05
C ALA A 241 -2.69 5.50 21.72
N ILE A 242 -2.22 4.37 21.19
CA ILE A 242 -2.79 3.75 20.00
C ILE A 242 -4.24 3.35 20.24
N ALA A 243 -4.55 2.66 21.34
CA ALA A 243 -5.92 2.22 21.65
C ALA A 243 -6.90 3.40 21.70
N LYS A 244 -6.52 4.50 22.36
CA LYS A 244 -7.36 5.69 22.54
C LYS A 244 -7.62 6.44 21.22
N SER A 245 -6.62 6.50 20.34
CA SER A 245 -6.67 7.29 19.10
C SER A 245 -7.11 6.50 17.86
N CYS A 246 -6.62 5.26 17.69
CA CYS A 246 -6.80 4.45 16.49
C CYS A 246 -7.99 3.48 16.61
N ARG A 247 -9.21 4.03 16.74
CA ARG A 247 -10.45 3.25 17.00
C ARG A 247 -10.93 2.33 15.87
N HIS A 248 -10.19 2.27 14.76
CA HIS A 248 -10.48 1.38 13.63
C HIS A 248 -9.54 0.17 13.59
N LEU A 249 -8.78 -0.07 14.66
CA LEU A 249 -7.86 -1.18 14.75
C LEU A 249 -8.62 -2.51 14.74
N LYS A 250 -8.27 -3.39 13.80
CA LYS A 250 -8.89 -4.72 13.61
C LYS A 250 -7.91 -5.86 13.89
N ARG A 251 -6.61 -5.59 13.82
CA ARG A 251 -5.56 -6.59 13.96
C ARG A 251 -4.41 -6.02 14.78
N LEU A 252 -4.06 -6.73 15.85
CA LEU A 252 -3.03 -6.33 16.78
C LEU A 252 -2.16 -7.53 17.13
N LYS A 253 -0.83 -7.37 17.04
CA LYS A 253 0.15 -8.38 17.45
C LYS A 253 1.27 -7.72 18.25
N PHE A 254 1.56 -8.23 19.43
CA PHE A 254 2.65 -7.75 20.30
C PHE A 254 3.34 -8.90 21.06
N ASN A 255 3.35 -10.10 20.47
CA ASN A 255 3.99 -11.27 21.07
C ASN A 255 5.48 -10.99 21.34
N GLY A 256 6.03 -11.53 22.42
CA GLY A 256 7.46 -11.37 22.72
C GLY A 256 7.89 -9.94 23.15
N CYS A 257 6.93 -9.05 23.43
CA CYS A 257 7.21 -7.75 24.04
C CYS A 257 7.23 -7.88 25.56
N SER A 258 8.39 -7.72 26.18
CA SER A 258 8.59 -7.95 27.62
C SER A 258 8.08 -6.84 28.54
N GLN A 259 7.70 -5.68 28.00
CA GLN A 259 7.26 -4.51 28.76
C GLN A 259 5.77 -4.18 28.54
N ILE A 260 5.02 -5.06 27.89
CA ILE A 260 3.58 -4.94 27.68
C ILE A 260 2.88 -5.87 28.68
N THR A 261 1.85 -5.36 29.35
CA THR A 261 1.08 -6.07 30.36
C THR A 261 -0.41 -6.10 29.98
N ASP A 262 -1.23 -6.73 30.83
CA ASP A 262 -2.68 -6.76 30.67
C ASP A 262 -3.33 -5.37 30.60
N ARG A 263 -2.61 -4.33 31.07
CA ARG A 263 -3.03 -2.92 30.94
C ARG A 263 -3.31 -2.54 29.48
N SER A 264 -2.42 -2.90 28.56
CA SER A 264 -2.64 -2.66 27.13
C SER A 264 -3.86 -3.40 26.60
N ILE A 265 -4.06 -4.65 27.03
CA ILE A 265 -5.19 -5.49 26.59
C ILE A 265 -6.51 -4.84 27.01
N LEU A 266 -6.61 -4.39 28.26
CA LEU A 266 -7.79 -3.70 28.78
C LEU A 266 -8.07 -2.39 28.01
N GLU A 267 -7.04 -1.62 27.70
CA GLU A 267 -7.19 -0.38 26.94
C GLU A 267 -7.69 -0.63 25.51
N PHE A 268 -7.18 -1.67 24.82
CA PHE A 268 -7.73 -2.05 23.52
C PHE A 268 -9.18 -2.54 23.61
N ALA A 269 -9.51 -3.39 24.59
CA ALA A 269 -10.87 -3.91 24.79
C ALA A 269 -11.91 -2.79 25.05
N ASN A 270 -11.48 -1.66 25.62
CA ASN A 270 -12.35 -0.53 25.93
C ASN A 270 -12.50 0.48 24.78
N ASN A 271 -11.56 0.54 23.83
CA ASN A 271 -11.50 1.63 22.85
C ASN A 271 -11.59 1.19 21.37
N CYS A 272 -11.38 -0.10 21.06
CA CYS A 272 -11.36 -0.65 19.70
C CYS A 272 -12.34 -1.82 19.57
#